data_AF-A0A523P6M5-F1
#
_entry.id   AF-A0A523P6M5-F1
#
_cell.length_a   1.000
_cell.length_b   1.000
_cell.length_c   1.000
_cell.angle_alpha   90.00
_cell.angle_beta   90.00
_cell.angle_gamma   90.00
#
_symmetry.space_group_name_H-M   'P 1'
#
loop_
_entity.id
_entity.type
_entity.pdbx_description
1 polymer ?
#
loop_
_entity_poly.entity_id
_entity_poly.type
_entity_poly.pdbx_seq_one_letter_code
_entity_poly.pdbx_strand_id
1 'polypeptide(L)'
;MFRRFIPALVIAMTASCSPATRATGPAVRIAHLGRPGAAADLARIRAAFAHGNPGYELDYAPELDGLAADGRPRIAFVQSGAGAATVAGESTELAMGDIVLLRPGESLADDGRHSAVVFTVTDPLPPSLPTFIRPDWDPAITDTPGGCAEETGAYRRILLTWLDTVGPYVYHGLNAHRVRIVDSFSHYHPVEGGFDELYLVQMALPGAKLYTSERTESIENPDSVTRAEAATLLDEHPLAVGDLVYLPRGTVHRGFGGALVQVITVPGFRPGAEIGVDHLLREINERLGLTGDAALPFHAAAAGERVVK
;
A
#
# COMPACT_ATOMS: atom_id res chain seq x y z
N MET A 1 -28.26 -44.41 66.56
CA MET A 1 -28.74 -43.24 65.78
C MET A 1 -27.51 -42.48 65.30
N PHE A 2 -26.92 -42.87 64.16
CA PHE A 2 -25.69 -42.24 63.63
C PHE A 2 -26.05 -41.37 62.43
N ARG A 3 -25.88 -40.04 62.58
CA ARG A 3 -26.03 -39.07 61.48
C ARG A 3 -24.71 -39.03 60.67
N ARG A 4 -24.78 -39.35 59.39
CA ARG A 4 -23.68 -39.18 58.42
C ARG A 4 -23.63 -37.70 57.98
N PHE A 5 -22.44 -37.10 58.09
CA PHE A 5 -22.10 -35.81 57.47
C PHE A 5 -21.71 -36.03 56.01
N ILE A 6 -22.25 -35.23 55.10
CA ILE A 6 -21.85 -35.14 53.69
C ILE A 6 -21.02 -33.86 53.55
N PRO A 7 -19.79 -33.90 53.01
CA PRO A 7 -19.04 -32.68 52.75
C PRO A 7 -19.51 -32.03 51.44
N ALA A 8 -19.68 -30.71 51.48
CA ALA A 8 -20.02 -29.90 50.32
C ALA A 8 -18.83 -29.82 49.35
N LEU A 9 -19.06 -30.22 48.10
CA LEU A 9 -18.14 -30.11 46.99
C LEU A 9 -18.08 -28.65 46.52
N VAL A 10 -16.96 -27.97 46.76
CA VAL A 10 -16.69 -26.64 46.20
C VAL A 10 -16.19 -26.81 44.77
N ILE A 11 -17.03 -26.46 43.80
CA ILE A 11 -16.66 -26.39 42.38
C ILE A 11 -15.97 -25.04 42.16
N ALA A 12 -14.65 -25.05 41.97
CA ALA A 12 -13.90 -23.89 41.52
C ALA A 12 -14.17 -23.66 40.03
N MET A 13 -14.89 -22.59 39.70
CA MET A 13 -15.00 -22.10 38.32
C MET A 13 -13.67 -21.45 37.93
N THR A 14 -12.84 -22.18 37.21
CA THR A 14 -11.71 -21.60 36.48
C THR A 14 -12.26 -20.87 35.25
N ALA A 15 -12.26 -19.54 35.31
CA ALA A 15 -12.51 -18.71 34.14
C ALA A 15 -11.34 -18.90 33.15
N SER A 16 -11.53 -19.76 32.15
CA SER A 16 -10.63 -19.87 31.02
C SER A 16 -10.77 -18.61 30.16
N CYS A 17 -9.83 -17.67 30.28
CA CYS A 17 -9.62 -16.63 29.28
C CYS A 17 -9.33 -17.32 27.95
N SER A 18 -10.33 -17.38 27.08
CA SER A 18 -10.09 -17.73 25.68
C SER A 18 -9.29 -16.57 25.06
N PRO A 19 -8.20 -16.84 24.33
CA PRO A 19 -7.51 -15.79 23.58
C PRO A 19 -8.51 -15.18 22.62
N ALA A 20 -8.62 -13.84 22.63
CA ALA A 20 -9.45 -13.11 21.69
C ALA A 20 -9.03 -13.51 20.27
N THR A 21 -9.94 -14.14 19.55
CA THR A 21 -9.77 -14.44 18.12
C THR A 21 -9.53 -13.12 17.42
N ARG A 22 -8.34 -12.96 16.81
CA ARG A 22 -8.01 -11.81 15.94
C ARG A 22 -9.17 -11.64 14.95
N ALA A 23 -9.83 -10.48 14.97
CA ALA A 23 -10.82 -10.16 13.96
C ALA A 23 -10.18 -10.33 12.58
N THR A 24 -10.86 -11.05 11.69
CA THR A 24 -10.39 -11.38 10.34
C THR A 24 -10.55 -10.16 9.43
N GLY A 25 -9.77 -9.11 9.69
CA GLY A 25 -9.59 -8.01 8.76
C GLY A 25 -8.87 -8.48 7.49
N PRO A 26 -8.98 -7.73 6.38
CA PRO A 26 -8.19 -8.02 5.20
C PRO A 26 -6.71 -7.75 5.52
N ALA A 27 -5.90 -8.82 5.55
CA ALA A 27 -4.54 -8.72 6.04
C ALA A 27 -3.56 -8.06 5.07
N VAL A 28 -2.59 -7.32 5.60
CA VAL A 28 -1.42 -6.85 4.84
C VAL A 28 -0.67 -8.04 4.28
N ARG A 29 -0.26 -7.95 3.01
CA ARG A 29 0.47 -9.03 2.33
C ARG A 29 1.68 -8.46 1.62
N ILE A 30 2.81 -9.16 1.73
CA ILE A 30 4.08 -8.76 1.13
C ILE A 30 4.58 -9.91 0.27
N ALA A 31 5.02 -9.60 -0.95
CA ALA A 31 5.75 -10.51 -1.81
C ALA A 31 7.11 -9.90 -2.16
N HIS A 32 8.19 -10.63 -1.90
CA HIS A 32 9.54 -10.21 -2.25
C HIS A 32 9.85 -10.60 -3.71
N LEU A 33 9.45 -9.78 -4.67
CA LEU A 33 9.52 -10.11 -6.10
C LEU A 33 10.94 -10.51 -6.53
N GLY A 34 11.03 -11.51 -7.41
CA GLY A 34 12.31 -12.07 -7.90
C GLY A 34 13.05 -12.96 -6.88
N ARG A 35 12.50 -13.21 -5.68
CA ARG A 35 13.11 -14.08 -4.66
C ARG A 35 12.42 -15.45 -4.55
N PRO A 36 13.11 -16.48 -4.01
CA PRO A 36 12.46 -17.75 -3.68
C PRO A 36 11.24 -17.55 -2.78
N GLY A 37 10.13 -18.22 -3.09
CA GLY A 37 8.87 -18.11 -2.34
C GLY A 37 7.92 -17.01 -2.83
N ALA A 38 8.41 -16.02 -3.61
CA ALA A 38 7.62 -14.89 -4.08
C ALA A 38 6.36 -15.28 -4.85
N ALA A 39 6.39 -16.40 -5.59
CA ALA A 39 5.24 -16.89 -6.35
C ALA A 39 4.03 -17.23 -5.45
N ALA A 40 4.27 -17.86 -4.31
CA ALA A 40 3.20 -18.21 -3.37
C ALA A 40 2.65 -16.97 -2.67
N ASP A 41 3.52 -16.01 -2.35
CA ASP A 41 3.13 -14.75 -1.71
C ASP A 41 2.34 -13.87 -2.66
N LEU A 42 2.81 -13.76 -3.90
CA LEU A 42 2.12 -13.05 -4.97
C LEU A 42 0.77 -13.68 -5.27
N ALA A 43 0.64 -15.01 -5.29
CA ALA A 43 -0.65 -15.67 -5.48
C ALA A 43 -1.66 -15.26 -4.39
N ARG A 44 -1.21 -15.11 -3.13
CA ARG A 44 -2.06 -14.62 -2.04
C ARG A 44 -2.43 -13.13 -2.20
N ILE A 45 -1.50 -12.31 -2.67
CA ILE A 45 -1.78 -10.91 -3.03
C ILE A 45 -2.82 -10.86 -4.15
N ARG A 46 -2.63 -11.59 -5.26
CA ARG A 46 -3.58 -11.61 -6.39
C ARG A 46 -4.98 -12.02 -5.97
N ALA A 47 -5.10 -13.06 -5.14
CA ALA A 47 -6.40 -13.52 -4.66
C ALA A 47 -7.10 -12.45 -3.80
N ALA A 48 -6.36 -11.80 -2.91
CA ALA A 48 -6.91 -10.74 -2.08
C ALA A 48 -7.26 -9.48 -2.88
N PHE A 49 -6.37 -9.07 -3.79
CA PHE A 49 -6.56 -7.95 -4.70
C PHE A 49 -7.79 -8.12 -5.60
N ALA A 50 -7.95 -9.30 -6.22
CA ALA A 50 -9.10 -9.59 -7.08
C ALA A 50 -10.42 -9.66 -6.28
N HIS A 51 -10.36 -10.08 -5.02
CA HIS A 51 -11.51 -10.05 -4.12
C HIS A 51 -11.90 -8.61 -3.75
N GLY A 52 -10.93 -7.75 -3.42
CA GLY A 52 -11.16 -6.35 -3.07
C GLY A 52 -11.52 -5.44 -4.25
N ASN A 53 -11.09 -5.80 -5.47
CA ASN A 53 -11.26 -4.99 -6.68
C ASN A 53 -11.84 -5.83 -7.83
N PRO A 54 -13.14 -6.16 -7.81
CA PRO A 54 -13.77 -6.98 -8.85
C PRO A 54 -13.54 -6.40 -10.26
N GLY A 55 -13.11 -7.26 -11.18
CA GLY A 55 -12.83 -6.90 -12.57
C GLY A 55 -11.38 -6.46 -12.84
N TYR A 56 -10.60 -6.17 -11.80
CA TYR A 56 -9.16 -5.93 -11.91
C TYR A 56 -8.36 -7.22 -11.79
N GLU A 57 -7.20 -7.26 -12.43
CA GLU A 57 -6.23 -8.34 -12.27
C GLU A 57 -4.84 -7.78 -12.02
N LEU A 58 -4.02 -8.58 -11.35
CA LEU A 58 -2.64 -8.26 -10.99
C LEU A 58 -1.75 -9.44 -11.40
N ASP A 59 -0.65 -9.14 -12.08
CA ASP A 59 0.39 -10.08 -12.47
C ASP A 59 1.79 -9.52 -12.18
N TYR A 60 2.80 -10.39 -12.21
CA TYR A 60 4.21 -10.03 -12.18
C TYR A 60 4.94 -10.84 -13.25
N ALA A 61 5.57 -10.13 -14.19
CA ALA A 61 6.46 -10.70 -15.18
C ALA A 61 7.91 -10.54 -14.67
N PRO A 62 8.58 -11.60 -14.18
CA PRO A 62 9.96 -11.52 -13.68
C PRO A 62 10.98 -11.29 -14.81
N GLU A 63 10.67 -11.78 -16.01
CA GLU A 63 11.41 -11.61 -17.25
C GLU A 63 10.38 -11.23 -18.30
N LEU A 64 10.32 -9.94 -18.63
CA LEU A 64 9.32 -9.38 -19.52
C LEU A 64 9.81 -9.51 -20.96
N ASP A 65 9.48 -10.62 -21.63
CA ASP A 65 9.75 -10.78 -23.07
C ASP A 65 8.70 -10.08 -23.97
N GLY A 66 7.79 -9.34 -23.33
CA GLY A 66 6.66 -8.66 -23.94
C GLY A 66 5.34 -8.96 -23.25
N LEU A 67 4.30 -8.22 -23.65
CA LEU A 67 2.92 -8.45 -23.22
C LEU A 67 2.06 -8.62 -24.46
N ALA A 68 1.57 -9.84 -24.70
CA ALA A 68 0.68 -10.16 -25.81
C ALA A 68 -0.62 -9.35 -25.71
N ALA A 69 -1.20 -8.90 -26.82
CA ALA A 69 -2.43 -8.08 -26.81
C ALA A 69 -3.57 -8.70 -25.99
N ASP A 70 -4.33 -7.86 -25.28
CA ASP A 70 -5.50 -8.24 -24.48
C ASP A 70 -6.74 -7.47 -24.91
N GLY A 71 -7.94 -7.98 -24.61
CA GLY A 71 -9.21 -7.29 -24.85
C GLY A 71 -9.50 -6.15 -23.87
N ARG A 72 -8.75 -6.06 -22.77
CA ARG A 72 -8.84 -5.01 -21.75
C ARG A 72 -7.55 -4.18 -21.71
N PRO A 73 -7.64 -2.93 -21.23
CA PRO A 73 -6.46 -2.12 -20.97
C PRO A 73 -5.56 -2.76 -19.90
N ARG A 74 -4.24 -2.58 -20.07
CA ARG A 74 -3.24 -3.02 -19.09
C ARG A 74 -2.26 -1.91 -18.79
N ILE A 75 -1.77 -1.91 -17.56
CA ILE A 75 -0.80 -0.94 -17.05
C ILE A 75 0.36 -1.73 -16.47
N ALA A 76 1.55 -1.62 -17.06
CA ALA A 76 2.75 -2.31 -16.61
C ALA A 76 3.69 -1.31 -15.92
N PHE A 77 4.08 -1.62 -14.68
CA PHE A 77 5.01 -0.85 -13.87
C PHE A 77 6.37 -1.54 -13.88
N VAL A 78 7.37 -0.89 -14.49
CA VAL A 78 8.73 -1.45 -14.60
C VAL A 78 9.41 -1.44 -13.24
N GLN A 79 9.75 -2.63 -12.76
CA GLN A 79 10.32 -2.84 -11.42
C GLN A 79 11.82 -3.11 -11.43
N SER A 80 12.37 -3.61 -12.52
CA SER A 80 13.81 -3.78 -12.69
C SER A 80 14.18 -3.82 -14.17
N GLY A 81 15.48 -3.68 -14.45
CA GLY A 81 16.00 -3.71 -15.82
C GLY A 81 16.11 -2.32 -16.44
N ALA A 82 16.78 -2.28 -17.59
CA ALA A 82 16.83 -1.15 -18.49
C ALA A 82 17.07 -1.66 -19.92
N GLY A 83 16.35 -1.09 -20.89
CA GLY A 83 16.44 -1.50 -22.29
C GLY A 83 15.31 -0.96 -23.14
N ALA A 84 15.33 -1.34 -24.41
CA ALA A 84 14.37 -0.87 -25.40
C ALA A 84 13.03 -1.63 -25.29
N ALA A 85 11.94 -0.89 -25.46
CA ALA A 85 10.60 -1.41 -25.55
C ALA A 85 9.83 -0.74 -26.69
N THR A 86 8.89 -1.47 -27.29
CA THR A 86 8.07 -0.98 -28.40
C THR A 86 6.59 -1.31 -28.21
N VAL A 87 5.72 -0.32 -28.42
CA VAL A 87 4.26 -0.48 -28.46
C VAL A 87 3.74 0.22 -29.70
N ALA A 88 2.95 -0.47 -30.53
CA ALA A 88 2.34 0.10 -31.74
C ALA A 88 3.32 0.85 -32.69
N GLY A 89 4.59 0.44 -32.71
CA GLY A 89 5.65 1.06 -33.52
C GLY A 89 6.36 2.26 -32.87
N GLU A 90 5.91 2.72 -31.69
CA GLU A 90 6.60 3.69 -30.85
C GLU A 90 7.62 2.97 -29.96
N SER A 91 8.88 3.40 -29.98
CA SER A 91 9.95 2.81 -29.16
C SER A 91 10.52 3.79 -28.15
N THR A 92 10.89 3.27 -26.99
CA THR A 92 11.55 4.02 -25.91
C THR A 92 12.56 3.15 -25.16
N GLU A 93 13.47 3.77 -24.43
CA GLU A 93 14.27 3.09 -23.41
C GLU A 93 13.50 3.15 -22.09
N LEU A 94 13.16 1.99 -21.55
CA LEU A 94 12.52 1.83 -20.24
C LEU A 94 13.57 1.68 -19.15
N ALA A 95 13.20 2.13 -17.95
CA ALA A 95 13.94 1.91 -16.71
C ALA A 95 12.99 1.69 -15.52
N MET A 96 13.52 1.19 -14.41
CA MET A 96 12.78 1.07 -13.16
C MET A 96 12.15 2.41 -12.75
N GLY A 97 10.82 2.42 -12.58
CA GLY A 97 10.08 3.67 -12.36
C GLY A 97 9.13 4.03 -13.50
N ASP A 98 9.35 3.49 -14.69
CA ASP A 98 8.52 3.78 -15.84
C ASP A 98 7.20 2.99 -15.83
N ILE A 99 6.20 3.52 -16.53
CA ILE A 99 4.89 2.89 -16.72
C ILE A 99 4.60 2.76 -18.21
N VAL A 100 4.12 1.59 -18.62
CA VAL A 100 3.60 1.35 -19.97
C VAL A 100 2.09 1.20 -19.90
N LEU A 101 1.38 2.00 -20.68
CA LEU A 101 -0.07 1.96 -20.83
C LEU A 101 -0.43 1.26 -22.15
N LEU A 102 -1.08 0.10 -22.05
CA LEU A 102 -1.53 -0.69 -23.19
C LEU A 102 -3.04 -0.61 -23.32
N ARG A 103 -3.52 -0.10 -24.45
CA ARG A 103 -4.94 -0.09 -24.81
C ARG A 103 -5.37 -1.50 -25.26
N PRO A 104 -6.69 -1.79 -25.30
CA PRO A 104 -7.19 -3.04 -25.88
C PRO A 104 -6.62 -3.27 -27.29
N GLY A 105 -6.11 -4.48 -27.52
CA GLY A 105 -5.48 -4.88 -28.77
C GLY A 105 -4.01 -4.48 -28.92
N GLU A 106 -3.45 -3.65 -28.04
CA GLU A 106 -2.04 -3.27 -28.07
C GLU A 106 -1.17 -4.31 -27.36
N SER A 107 0.00 -4.58 -27.93
CA SER A 107 1.03 -5.43 -27.36
C SER A 107 2.30 -4.64 -27.05
N LEU A 108 3.00 -5.05 -25.99
CA LEU A 108 4.37 -4.61 -25.70
C LEU A 108 5.35 -5.63 -26.26
N ALA A 109 6.29 -5.18 -27.08
CA ALA A 109 7.51 -5.92 -27.39
C ALA A 109 8.64 -5.40 -26.50
N ASP A 110 9.36 -6.30 -25.85
CA ASP A 110 10.44 -6.00 -24.92
C ASP A 110 11.60 -6.99 -25.18
N ASP A 111 12.81 -6.63 -24.76
CA ASP A 111 14.00 -7.44 -25.01
C ASP A 111 14.30 -8.48 -23.91
N GLY A 112 13.38 -8.67 -22.97
CA GLY A 112 13.47 -9.69 -21.91
C GLY A 112 14.26 -9.23 -20.69
N ARG A 113 14.70 -7.98 -20.65
CA ARG A 113 15.58 -7.47 -19.57
C ARG A 113 14.82 -6.84 -18.42
N HIS A 114 13.53 -6.58 -18.59
CA HIS A 114 12.72 -5.94 -17.57
C HIS A 114 12.01 -6.95 -16.69
N SER A 115 11.68 -6.53 -15.47
CA SER A 115 10.58 -7.13 -14.72
C SER A 115 9.49 -6.09 -14.51
N ALA A 116 8.23 -6.51 -14.48
CA ALA A 116 7.12 -5.58 -14.34
C ALA A 116 5.96 -6.17 -13.53
N VAL A 117 5.34 -5.32 -12.71
CA VAL A 117 4.02 -5.59 -12.13
C VAL A 117 2.97 -5.09 -13.11
N VAL A 118 2.03 -5.96 -13.50
CA VAL A 118 1.06 -5.67 -14.55
C VAL A 118 -0.35 -5.70 -13.98
N PHE A 119 -1.11 -4.63 -14.22
CA PHE A 119 -2.52 -4.55 -13.88
C PHE A 119 -3.36 -4.68 -15.14
N THR A 120 -4.35 -5.56 -15.14
CA THR A 120 -5.47 -5.47 -16.09
C THR A 120 -6.57 -4.67 -15.42
N VAL A 121 -6.98 -3.56 -16.04
CA VAL A 121 -7.90 -2.58 -15.44
C VAL A 121 -9.26 -2.60 -16.13
N THR A 122 -10.30 -2.12 -15.45
CA THR A 122 -11.68 -2.14 -15.96
C THR A 122 -11.99 -0.96 -16.86
N ASP A 123 -11.50 0.23 -16.49
CA ASP A 123 -11.86 1.46 -17.16
C ASP A 123 -10.96 1.68 -18.38
N PRO A 124 -11.51 2.12 -19.52
CA PRO A 124 -10.70 2.42 -20.70
C PRO A 124 -9.70 3.53 -20.39
N LEU A 125 -8.48 3.38 -20.93
CA LEU A 125 -7.46 4.43 -20.86
C LEU A 125 -7.91 5.63 -21.69
N PRO A 126 -7.95 6.86 -21.14
CA PRO A 126 -8.23 8.07 -21.89
C PRO A 126 -7.28 8.20 -23.10
N PRO A 127 -7.78 8.59 -24.29
CA PRO A 127 -6.94 8.74 -25.48
C PRO A 127 -5.79 9.74 -25.31
N SER A 128 -5.93 10.70 -24.39
CA SER A 128 -4.93 11.70 -24.07
C SER A 128 -3.74 11.18 -23.27
N LEU A 129 -3.82 9.98 -22.68
CA LEU A 129 -2.69 9.42 -21.94
C LEU A 129 -1.58 8.95 -22.90
N PRO A 130 -0.31 9.22 -22.59
CA PRO A 130 0.81 8.73 -23.38
C PRO A 130 0.94 7.21 -23.23
N THR A 131 1.56 6.55 -24.21
CA THR A 131 1.86 5.11 -24.14
C THR A 131 2.88 4.82 -23.03
N PHE A 132 3.86 5.71 -22.86
CA PHE A 132 4.93 5.58 -21.88
C PHE A 132 4.92 6.78 -20.93
N ILE A 133 4.89 6.52 -19.62
CA ILE A 133 5.06 7.53 -18.58
C ILE A 133 6.42 7.31 -17.94
N ARG A 134 7.32 8.29 -18.08
CA ARG A 134 8.72 8.18 -17.66
C ARG A 134 9.06 9.27 -16.65
N PRO A 135 8.87 9.02 -15.34
CA PRO A 135 8.93 10.06 -14.31
C PRO A 135 10.20 10.90 -14.33
N ASP A 136 11.36 10.34 -14.68
CA ASP A 136 12.64 11.08 -14.68
C ASP A 136 12.99 11.78 -15.99
N TRP A 137 12.17 11.62 -17.02
CA TRP A 137 12.44 12.15 -18.36
C TRP A 137 11.27 12.95 -18.93
N ASP A 138 10.10 12.87 -18.31
CA ASP A 138 8.91 13.57 -18.71
C ASP A 138 8.87 14.99 -18.11
N PRO A 139 8.97 16.05 -18.93
CA PRO A 139 8.98 17.42 -18.44
C PRO A 139 7.62 17.87 -17.87
N ALA A 140 6.53 17.15 -18.14
CA ALA A 140 5.22 17.45 -17.56
C ALA A 140 5.12 16.95 -16.10
N ILE A 141 6.00 16.03 -15.70
CA ILE A 141 6.01 15.45 -14.36
C ILE A 141 7.07 16.18 -13.53
N THR A 142 6.62 16.94 -12.55
CA THR A 142 7.49 17.70 -11.65
C THR A 142 7.46 17.13 -10.24
N ASP A 143 8.50 17.47 -9.46
CA ASP A 143 8.52 17.16 -8.03
C ASP A 143 7.46 18.02 -7.31
N THR A 144 6.54 17.37 -6.62
CA THR A 144 5.39 17.97 -5.93
C THR A 144 5.41 17.59 -4.44
N PRO A 145 5.88 18.47 -3.55
CA PRO A 145 5.81 18.21 -2.11
C PRO A 145 4.38 17.95 -1.65
N GLY A 146 4.22 17.12 -0.61
CA GLY A 146 2.93 16.79 0.02
C GLY A 146 2.70 15.29 0.20
N GLY A 147 1.63 14.96 0.91
CA GLY A 147 1.26 13.56 1.19
C GLY A 147 2.34 12.83 1.97
N CYS A 148 2.91 11.77 1.38
CA CYS A 148 4.00 10.99 1.99
C CYS A 148 5.40 11.63 1.89
N ALA A 149 5.53 12.84 1.34
CA ALA A 149 6.81 13.56 1.23
C ALA A 149 6.61 15.08 1.39
N GLU A 150 6.51 15.55 2.63
CA GLU A 150 6.22 16.96 2.96
C GLU A 150 7.47 17.86 3.07
N GLU A 151 8.67 17.30 2.89
CA GLU A 151 9.95 18.00 3.08
C GLU A 151 10.38 18.88 1.88
N THR A 152 11.16 19.93 2.15
CA THR A 152 11.82 20.74 1.11
C THR A 152 12.80 19.87 0.31
N GLY A 153 12.53 19.68 -0.99
CA GLY A 153 13.29 18.75 -1.85
C GLY A 153 12.65 17.36 -1.98
N ALA A 154 11.38 17.21 -1.58
CA ALA A 154 10.59 16.00 -1.75
C ALA A 154 10.61 15.51 -3.21
N TYR A 155 11.17 14.31 -3.41
CA TYR A 155 10.94 13.55 -4.64
C TYR A 155 9.55 12.93 -4.55
N ARG A 156 8.56 13.56 -5.17
CA ARG A 156 7.20 13.03 -5.31
C ARG A 156 6.65 13.42 -6.67
N ARG A 157 6.46 12.43 -7.53
CA ARG A 157 6.06 12.60 -8.92
C ARG A 157 4.73 11.92 -9.16
N ILE A 158 3.72 12.71 -9.48
CA ILE A 158 2.38 12.21 -9.78
C ILE A 158 2.37 11.69 -11.21
N LEU A 159 2.13 10.40 -11.38
CA LEU A 159 2.22 9.71 -12.66
C LEU A 159 0.84 9.48 -13.27
N LEU A 160 -0.14 9.11 -12.44
CA LEU A 160 -1.55 8.98 -12.78
C LEU A 160 -2.37 9.50 -11.59
N THR A 161 -3.34 10.38 -11.86
CA THR A 161 -4.10 11.09 -10.82
C THR A 161 -5.59 11.12 -11.12
N TRP A 162 -6.40 11.38 -10.09
CA TRP A 162 -7.83 11.61 -10.20
C TRP A 162 -8.17 13.05 -10.61
N LEU A 163 -7.32 14.02 -10.24
CA LEU A 163 -7.57 15.43 -10.47
C LEU A 163 -6.49 16.02 -11.38
N ASP A 164 -6.93 16.76 -12.41
CA ASP A 164 -6.06 17.50 -13.33
C ASP A 164 -5.25 18.61 -12.64
N THR A 165 -5.74 19.12 -11.51
CA THR A 165 -5.03 20.08 -10.66
C THR A 165 -3.86 19.49 -9.89
N VAL A 166 -3.73 18.16 -9.83
CA VAL A 166 -2.69 17.46 -9.05
C VAL A 166 -1.56 16.94 -9.95
N GLY A 167 -1.84 16.62 -11.21
CA GLY A 167 -0.84 16.08 -12.13
C GLY A 167 -1.35 16.03 -13.57
N PRO A 168 -0.44 15.83 -14.54
CA PRO A 168 -0.74 15.99 -15.97
C PRO A 168 -1.63 14.88 -16.54
N TYR A 169 -1.64 13.70 -15.92
CA TYR A 169 -2.24 12.50 -16.46
C TYR A 169 -3.40 12.00 -15.60
N VAL A 170 -4.62 12.33 -16.04
CA VAL A 170 -5.85 11.96 -15.32
C VAL A 170 -6.33 10.58 -15.74
N TYR A 171 -6.49 9.69 -14.76
CA TYR A 171 -7.08 8.37 -14.93
C TYR A 171 -7.78 7.93 -13.64
N HIS A 172 -9.04 7.55 -13.69
CA HIS A 172 -9.78 7.19 -12.47
C HIS A 172 -9.67 5.70 -12.11
N GLY A 173 -9.37 4.85 -13.10
CA GLY A 173 -9.32 3.40 -12.88
C GLY A 173 -8.13 2.95 -12.00
N LEU A 174 -7.05 3.73 -11.98
CA LEU A 174 -5.86 3.49 -11.17
C LEU A 174 -5.08 4.80 -11.02
N ASN A 175 -4.53 5.08 -9.84
CA ASN A 175 -3.57 6.18 -9.67
C ASN A 175 -2.20 5.65 -9.28
N ALA A 176 -1.20 6.46 -9.57
CA ALA A 176 0.18 6.14 -9.28
C ALA A 176 0.97 7.41 -9.01
N HIS A 177 1.82 7.36 -8.00
CA HIS A 177 2.88 8.34 -7.85
C HIS A 177 4.16 7.66 -7.38
N ARG A 178 5.31 8.20 -7.81
CA ARG A 178 6.62 7.75 -7.37
C ARG A 178 7.16 8.70 -6.33
N VAL A 179 7.39 8.21 -5.13
CA VAL A 179 7.67 9.05 -3.96
C VAL A 179 8.79 8.49 -3.11
N ARG A 180 9.65 9.39 -2.62
CA ARG A 180 10.61 9.09 -1.56
C ARG A 180 9.94 9.36 -0.22
N ILE A 181 9.64 8.29 0.50
CA ILE A 181 9.01 8.33 1.82
C ILE A 181 10.11 8.31 2.87
N VAL A 182 10.31 9.45 3.53
CA VAL A 182 11.20 9.56 4.71
C VAL A 182 10.40 9.27 5.97
N ASP A 183 9.29 9.98 6.12
CA ASP A 183 8.34 9.82 7.22
C ASP A 183 6.96 10.29 6.74
N SER A 184 6.10 9.36 6.31
CA SER A 184 4.73 9.71 5.94
C SER A 184 3.86 9.85 7.18
N PHE A 185 2.78 10.60 7.10
CA PHE A 185 1.75 10.57 8.13
C PHE A 185 0.98 9.25 8.14
N SER A 186 0.45 8.85 9.29
CA SER A 186 -0.29 7.60 9.47
C SER A 186 -1.73 7.78 9.04
N HIS A 187 -2.22 6.91 8.16
CA HIS A 187 -3.57 7.03 7.61
C HIS A 187 -4.15 5.68 7.19
N TYR A 188 -5.45 5.67 6.87
CA TYR A 188 -6.12 4.55 6.22
C TYR A 188 -7.10 5.06 5.15
N HIS A 189 -7.53 4.15 4.28
CA HIS A 189 -8.58 4.41 3.29
C HIS A 189 -9.85 3.69 3.71
N PRO A 190 -11.02 4.34 3.83
CA PRO A 190 -12.24 3.69 4.27
C PRO A 190 -12.64 2.49 3.40
N VAL A 191 -13.22 1.46 4.02
CA VAL A 191 -13.76 0.27 3.31
C VAL A 191 -14.82 0.70 2.30
N GLU A 192 -15.73 1.56 2.71
CA GLU A 192 -16.73 2.15 1.82
C GLU A 192 -16.18 3.43 1.19
N GLY A 193 -16.12 3.46 -0.14
CA GLY A 193 -15.75 4.65 -0.90
C GLY A 193 -14.25 4.98 -0.96
N GLY A 194 -13.39 4.26 -0.23
CA GLY A 194 -11.93 4.36 -0.33
C GLY A 194 -11.31 3.49 -1.42
N PHE A 195 -10.01 3.27 -1.33
CA PHE A 195 -9.19 2.53 -2.29
C PHE A 195 -8.17 1.62 -1.63
N ASP A 196 -7.82 0.53 -2.33
CA ASP A 196 -6.66 -0.28 -1.93
C ASP A 196 -5.39 0.44 -2.36
N GLU A 197 -4.30 0.19 -1.64
CA GLU A 197 -2.99 0.75 -1.94
C GLU A 197 -1.94 -0.36 -2.08
N LEU A 198 -0.99 -0.16 -2.99
CA LEU A 198 0.15 -1.04 -3.16
C LEU A 198 1.45 -0.23 -3.12
N TYR A 199 2.44 -0.76 -2.42
CA TYR A 199 3.80 -0.23 -2.46
C TYR A 199 4.64 -1.15 -3.34
N LEU A 200 5.15 -0.61 -4.43
CA LEU A 200 6.16 -1.24 -5.24
C LEU A 200 7.52 -0.59 -4.94
N VAL A 201 8.34 -1.28 -4.13
CA VAL A 201 9.55 -0.71 -3.52
C VAL A 201 10.74 -0.77 -4.48
N GLN A 202 11.30 0.40 -4.80
CA GLN A 202 12.37 0.59 -5.78
C GLN A 202 13.72 0.93 -5.14
N MET A 203 13.71 1.54 -3.96
CA MET A 203 14.88 1.72 -3.10
C MET A 203 14.46 1.62 -1.62
N ALA A 204 15.34 1.12 -0.77
CA ALA A 204 15.14 1.07 0.67
C ALA A 204 16.45 1.39 1.39
N LEU A 205 16.48 2.44 2.21
CA LEU A 205 17.62 2.76 3.08
C LEU A 205 17.60 1.86 4.34
N PRO A 206 18.74 1.73 5.06
CA PRO A 206 18.74 1.05 6.35
C PRO A 206 17.70 1.67 7.31
N GLY A 207 16.80 0.83 7.82
CA GLY A 207 15.71 1.26 8.70
C GLY A 207 14.39 1.58 7.97
N ALA A 208 14.37 1.56 6.63
CA ALA A 208 13.15 1.67 5.85
C ALA A 208 12.14 0.57 6.23
N LYS A 209 10.93 0.98 6.59
CA LYS A 209 9.88 0.09 7.07
C LYS A 209 8.49 0.67 6.80
N LEU A 210 7.49 -0.18 6.92
CA LEU A 210 6.08 0.18 6.94
C LEU A 210 5.50 -0.23 8.30
N TYR A 211 4.90 0.72 9.01
CA TYR A 211 4.01 0.42 10.12
C TYR A 211 2.62 0.17 9.57
N THR A 212 1.91 -0.84 10.07
CA THR A 212 0.54 -1.14 9.64
C THR A 212 -0.37 -1.56 10.79
N SER A 213 -1.68 -1.43 10.64
CA SER A 213 -2.65 -2.02 11.56
C SER A 213 -3.97 -2.34 10.88
N GLU A 214 -4.48 -3.53 11.17
CA GLU A 214 -5.84 -3.95 10.83
C GLU A 214 -6.86 -3.52 11.92
N ARG A 215 -6.39 -2.89 13.00
CA ARG A 215 -7.21 -2.48 14.15
C ARG A 215 -7.62 -1.01 14.07
N THR A 216 -8.07 -0.59 12.90
CA THR A 216 -8.49 0.80 12.63
C THR A 216 -9.58 1.25 13.61
N GLU A 217 -10.59 0.43 13.87
CA GLU A 217 -11.64 0.75 14.85
C GLU A 217 -11.09 1.02 16.26
N SER A 218 -10.06 0.27 16.68
CA SER A 218 -9.41 0.50 17.98
C SER A 218 -8.62 1.81 17.98
N ILE A 219 -7.96 2.14 16.88
CA ILE A 219 -7.23 3.41 16.73
C ILE A 219 -8.20 4.60 16.70
N GLU A 220 -9.34 4.47 16.02
CA GLU A 220 -10.41 5.48 15.98
C GLU A 220 -11.15 5.68 17.31
N ASN A 221 -11.00 4.74 18.24
CA ASN A 221 -11.54 4.85 19.59
C ASN A 221 -10.41 4.73 20.63
N PRO A 222 -9.58 5.79 20.82
CA PRO A 222 -8.44 5.78 21.72
C PRO A 222 -8.74 5.25 23.12
N ASP A 223 -9.92 5.55 23.67
CA ASP A 223 -10.36 5.13 25.00
C ASP A 223 -10.47 3.60 25.15
N SER A 224 -10.75 2.90 24.06
CA SER A 224 -10.88 1.44 24.04
C SER A 224 -9.55 0.69 24.18
N VAL A 225 -8.43 1.35 23.87
CA VAL A 225 -7.12 0.70 23.81
C VAL A 225 -6.51 0.54 25.20
N THR A 226 -6.12 -0.66 25.59
CA THR A 226 -5.33 -0.88 26.82
C THR A 226 -3.84 -0.76 26.55
N ARG A 227 -3.03 -0.60 27.62
CA ARG A 227 -1.56 -0.62 27.52
C ARG A 227 -1.03 -1.92 26.90
N ALA A 228 -1.66 -3.05 27.19
CA ALA A 228 -1.27 -4.35 26.62
C ALA A 228 -1.59 -4.42 25.11
N GLU A 229 -2.73 -3.87 24.68
CA GLU A 229 -3.09 -3.82 23.27
C GLU A 229 -2.23 -2.85 22.47
N ALA A 230 -1.87 -1.70 23.06
CA ALA A 230 -0.99 -0.71 22.46
C ALA A 230 0.35 -1.32 22.01
N ALA A 231 0.93 -2.22 22.81
CA ALA A 231 2.22 -2.88 22.52
C ALA A 231 2.22 -3.73 21.24
N THR A 232 1.04 -4.04 20.69
CA THR A 232 0.92 -4.79 19.43
C THR A 232 0.14 -4.03 18.37
N LEU A 233 -0.33 -2.81 18.69
CA LEU A 233 -1.36 -2.10 17.91
C LEU A 233 -0.94 -1.88 16.46
N LEU A 234 0.35 -1.64 16.25
CA LEU A 234 0.97 -1.56 14.93
C LEU A 234 1.94 -2.74 14.74
N ASP A 235 1.87 -3.36 13.56
CA ASP A 235 2.86 -4.32 13.08
C ASP A 235 3.94 -3.56 12.29
N GLU A 236 5.20 -4.02 12.39
CA GLU A 236 6.34 -3.48 11.65
C GLU A 236 6.77 -4.40 10.52
N HIS A 237 6.92 -3.83 9.32
CA HIS A 237 7.38 -4.55 8.14
C HIS A 237 8.61 -3.87 7.55
N PRO A 238 9.83 -4.43 7.73
CA PRO A 238 11.01 -3.94 7.04
C PRO A 238 10.82 -3.98 5.53
N LEU A 239 11.20 -2.91 4.83
CA LEU A 239 11.07 -2.83 3.38
C LEU A 239 12.40 -3.17 2.70
N ALA A 240 12.31 -3.89 1.58
CA ALA A 240 13.43 -4.17 0.70
C ALA A 240 13.08 -3.84 -0.76
N VAL A 241 14.11 -3.59 -1.57
CA VAL A 241 13.94 -3.44 -3.02
C VAL A 241 13.35 -4.72 -3.60
N GLY A 242 12.34 -4.57 -4.46
CA GLY A 242 11.58 -5.67 -5.03
C GLY A 242 10.33 -6.05 -4.24
N ASP A 243 10.07 -5.43 -3.09
CA ASP A 243 8.84 -5.74 -2.34
C ASP A 243 7.61 -5.16 -3.05
N LEU A 244 6.60 -6.01 -3.21
CA LEU A 244 5.23 -5.61 -3.49
C LEU A 244 4.42 -5.79 -2.20
N VAL A 245 4.03 -4.69 -1.58
CA VAL A 245 3.15 -4.67 -0.41
C VAL A 245 1.75 -4.35 -0.87
N TYR A 246 0.77 -5.17 -0.49
CA TYR A 246 -0.65 -4.91 -0.72
C TYR A 246 -1.31 -4.51 0.60
N LEU A 247 -1.93 -3.33 0.59
CA LEU A 247 -2.61 -2.67 1.69
C LEU A 247 -4.11 -2.55 1.34
N PRO A 248 -4.94 -3.48 1.84
CA PRO A 248 -6.38 -3.39 1.65
C PRO A 248 -6.96 -2.13 2.29
N ARG A 249 -8.10 -1.66 1.78
CA ARG A 249 -8.92 -0.66 2.48
C ARG A 249 -9.14 -1.03 3.95
N GLY A 250 -9.21 -0.02 4.79
CA GLY A 250 -9.38 -0.14 6.23
C GLY A 250 -8.08 -0.44 6.97
N THR A 251 -6.93 -0.50 6.28
CA THR A 251 -5.62 -0.72 6.91
C THR A 251 -4.95 0.61 7.23
N VAL A 252 -4.67 0.86 8.51
CA VAL A 252 -3.78 1.97 8.90
C VAL A 252 -2.37 1.64 8.43
N HIS A 253 -1.68 2.59 7.82
CA HIS A 253 -0.29 2.41 7.40
C HIS A 253 0.51 3.71 7.44
N ARG A 254 1.84 3.56 7.55
CA ARG A 254 2.83 4.65 7.54
C ARG A 254 4.19 4.14 7.08
N GLY A 255 4.74 4.75 6.04
CA GLY A 255 6.14 4.53 5.64
C GLY A 255 7.11 5.38 6.46
N PHE A 256 8.24 4.79 6.83
CA PHE A 256 9.27 5.44 7.64
C PHE A 256 10.67 4.96 7.23
N GLY A 257 11.68 5.81 7.40
CA GLY A 257 13.09 5.43 7.33
C GLY A 257 13.73 5.50 5.94
N GLY A 258 13.06 6.05 4.94
CA GLY A 258 13.65 6.35 3.63
C GLY A 258 13.50 5.21 2.60
N ALA A 259 12.34 5.11 1.97
CA ALA A 259 12.10 4.24 0.82
C ALA A 259 11.72 5.05 -0.43
N LEU A 260 12.15 4.62 -1.62
CA LEU A 260 11.60 5.08 -2.89
C LEU A 260 10.58 4.05 -3.36
N VAL A 261 9.33 4.49 -3.53
CA VAL A 261 8.20 3.60 -3.78
C VAL A 261 7.36 4.17 -4.92
N GLN A 262 6.87 3.30 -5.81
CA GLN A 262 5.66 3.61 -6.57
C GLN A 262 4.47 3.20 -5.71
N VAL A 263 3.74 4.21 -5.25
CA VAL A 263 2.46 4.03 -4.56
C VAL A 263 1.38 3.96 -5.64
N ILE A 264 0.63 2.86 -5.64
CA ILE A 264 -0.38 2.53 -6.65
C ILE A 264 -1.71 2.34 -5.93
N THR A 265 -2.77 2.99 -6.39
CA THR A 265 -4.10 2.87 -5.77
C THR A 265 -5.16 2.35 -6.73
N VAL A 266 -6.01 1.44 -6.23
CA VAL A 266 -7.05 0.78 -7.04
C VAL A 266 -8.42 0.76 -6.34
N PRO A 267 -9.48 1.20 -7.07
CA PRO A 267 -9.50 2.31 -8.02
C PRO A 267 -8.62 3.50 -7.62
N GLY A 268 -8.45 4.45 -8.53
CA GLY A 268 -7.63 5.64 -8.29
C GLY A 268 -8.01 6.41 -7.03
N PHE A 269 -7.08 7.24 -6.56
CA PHE A 269 -7.19 8.04 -5.34
C PHE A 269 -8.42 8.96 -5.41
N ARG A 270 -9.46 8.63 -4.64
CA ARG A 270 -10.64 9.48 -4.55
C ARG A 270 -10.41 10.56 -3.50
N PRO A 271 -10.49 11.86 -3.84
CA PRO A 271 -10.32 12.93 -2.86
C PRO A 271 -11.29 12.80 -1.67
N GLY A 272 -10.79 13.04 -0.47
CA GLY A 272 -11.52 12.91 0.79
C GLY A 272 -11.58 11.50 1.36
N ALA A 273 -10.86 10.53 0.78
CA ALA A 273 -10.85 9.13 1.21
C ALA A 273 -9.52 8.68 1.85
N GLU A 274 -8.65 9.63 2.23
CA GLU A 274 -7.44 9.39 3.01
C GLU A 274 -7.61 10.01 4.41
N ILE A 275 -7.74 9.16 5.43
CA ILE A 275 -8.06 9.59 6.81
C ILE A 275 -6.84 9.43 7.70
N GLY A 276 -6.26 10.54 8.14
CA GLY A 276 -5.12 10.58 9.03
C GLY A 276 -5.48 10.28 10.49
N VAL A 277 -4.63 9.49 11.16
CA VAL A 277 -4.85 8.97 12.51
C VAL A 277 -3.73 9.34 13.51
N ASP A 278 -2.76 10.16 13.12
CA ASP A 278 -1.63 10.51 14.00
C ASP A 278 -2.07 11.21 15.30
N HIS A 279 -3.12 12.03 15.24
CA HIS A 279 -3.70 12.69 16.42
C HIS A 279 -4.25 11.67 17.45
N LEU A 280 -4.83 10.56 16.96
CA LEU A 280 -5.35 9.47 17.78
C LEU A 280 -4.23 8.61 18.35
N LEU A 281 -3.19 8.31 17.56
CA LEU A 281 -2.00 7.60 18.03
C LEU A 281 -1.29 8.40 19.14
N ARG A 282 -1.20 9.72 18.99
CA ARG A 282 -0.71 10.62 20.04
C ARG A 282 -1.60 10.57 21.29
N GLU A 283 -2.92 10.66 21.13
CA GLU A 283 -3.87 10.59 22.25
C GLU A 283 -3.74 9.28 23.04
N ILE A 284 -3.59 8.14 22.36
CA ILE A 284 -3.35 6.84 23.01
C ILE A 284 -2.05 6.89 23.82
N ASN A 285 -0.95 7.41 23.25
CA ASN A 285 0.32 7.55 23.96
C ASN A 285 0.20 8.42 25.21
N GLU A 286 -0.47 9.57 25.10
CA GLU A 286 -0.65 10.52 26.20
C GLU A 286 -1.52 9.94 27.32
N ARG A 287 -2.70 9.41 26.98
CA ARG A 287 -3.64 8.82 27.93
C ARG A 287 -3.03 7.63 28.67
N LEU A 288 -2.30 6.77 27.96
CA LEU A 288 -1.69 5.59 28.54
C LEU A 288 -0.32 5.89 29.17
N GLY A 289 0.29 7.05 28.95
CA GLY A 289 1.64 7.37 29.42
C GLY A 289 2.70 6.46 28.79
N LEU A 290 2.68 6.33 27.46
CA LEU A 290 3.65 5.58 26.67
C LEU A 290 4.79 6.49 26.22
N THR A 291 6.04 6.05 26.40
CA THR A 291 7.25 6.82 26.06
C THR A 291 8.35 5.89 25.53
N GLY A 292 9.33 6.46 24.81
CA GLY A 292 10.45 5.71 24.23
C GLY A 292 9.95 4.59 23.32
N ASP A 293 10.55 3.41 23.44
CA ASP A 293 10.22 2.23 22.63
C ASP A 293 8.79 1.70 22.85
N ALA A 294 8.11 2.13 23.93
CA ALA A 294 6.72 1.76 24.19
C ALA A 294 5.72 2.70 23.51
N ALA A 295 6.16 3.86 23.01
CA ALA A 295 5.29 4.80 22.33
C ALA A 295 4.91 4.31 20.94
N LEU A 296 3.63 4.44 20.60
CA LEU A 296 3.15 4.23 19.24
C LEU A 296 3.77 5.29 18.32
N PRO A 297 4.41 4.91 17.21
CA PRO A 297 4.96 5.88 16.27
C PRO A 297 3.83 6.67 15.61
N PHE A 298 3.91 8.00 15.66
CA PHE A 298 3.04 8.93 14.92
C PHE A 298 3.88 10.03 14.24
N HIS A 299 3.33 10.68 13.22
CA HIS A 299 3.96 11.80 12.51
C HIS A 299 3.63 13.11 13.22
N ALA A 300 4.64 13.75 13.81
CA ALA A 300 4.44 14.86 14.73
C ALA A 300 3.70 16.06 14.11
N ALA A 301 3.99 16.39 12.85
CA ALA A 301 3.34 17.52 12.18
C ALA A 301 1.86 17.24 11.82
N ALA A 302 1.48 15.97 11.68
CA ALA A 302 0.11 15.56 11.38
C ALA A 302 -0.72 15.20 12.64
N ALA A 303 -0.10 15.20 13.82
CA ALA A 303 -0.77 14.80 15.06
C ALA A 303 -1.60 15.91 15.71
N GLY A 304 -1.56 17.13 15.19
CA GLY A 304 -2.28 18.28 15.76
C GLY A 304 -3.80 18.13 15.71
N GLU A 305 -4.32 17.64 14.57
CA GLU A 305 -5.74 17.51 14.28
C GLU A 305 -6.01 16.38 13.28
N ARG A 306 -7.29 16.12 12.98
CA ARG A 306 -7.68 15.14 11.97
C ARG A 306 -7.32 15.64 10.58
N VAL A 307 -6.49 14.87 9.87
CA VAL A 307 -6.17 15.10 8.45
C VAL A 307 -7.16 14.31 7.58
N VAL A 308 -7.76 14.95 6.58
CA VAL A 308 -8.60 14.30 5.56
C VAL A 308 -8.16 14.84 4.20
N LYS A 309 -7.71 13.95 3.31
CA LYS A 309 -7.20 14.28 1.97
C LYS A 309 -7.98 13.54 0.89
#